data_AF-A0A656JYD9-F1
#
_entry.id   AF-A0A656JYD9-F1
#
_cell.length_a   1.000
_cell.length_b   1.000
_cell.length_c   1.000
_cell.angle_alpha   90.00
_cell.angle_beta   90.00
_cell.angle_gamma   90.00
#
_symmetry.space_group_name_H-M   'P 1'
#
loop_
_entity.id
_entity.type
_entity.pdbx_description
1 polymer ?
#
loop_
_entity_poly.entity_id
_entity_poly.type
_entity_poly.pdbx_seq_one_letter_code
_entity_poly.pdbx_strand_id
1 'polypeptide(L)' 'MLFAGRAGSALTAEIGNMKSTEQLSSLEMIGVDPLKYIVAPRLWAGFISLPILAMIFSVVGIWGASWVAIDWLGVY' A
#
# COMPACT_ATOMS: atom_id res chain seq x y z
N MET A 1 -8.10 -6.47 -1.09
CA MET A 1 -7.12 -7.55 -1.39
C MET A 1 -6.00 -7.08 -2.32
N LEU A 2 -6.27 -6.27 -3.35
CA LEU A 2 -5.24 -5.78 -4.29
C LEU A 2 -4.05 -5.08 -3.60
N PHE A 3 -4.33 -4.18 -2.64
CA PHE A 3 -3.30 -3.47 -1.89
C PHE A 3 -2.38 -4.42 -1.10
N ALA A 4 -2.96 -5.37 -0.37
CA ALA A 4 -2.18 -6.35 0.40
C ALA A 4 -1.30 -7.22 -0.52
N GLY A 5 -1.81 -7.64 -1.68
CA GLY A 5 -1.07 -8.49 -2.62
C GLY A 5 0.04 -7.77 -3.40
N ARG A 6 -0.07 -6.46 -3.64
CA ARG A 6 0.97 -5.68 -4.34
C ARG A 6 1.87 -4.91 -3.38
N ALA A 7 1.30 -4.00 -2.60
CA ALA A 7 2.06 -3.15 -1.70
C ALA A 7 2.58 -3.93 -0.47
N GLY A 8 1.75 -4.80 0.12
CA GLY A 8 2.14 -5.60 1.28
C GLY A 8 3.24 -6.62 0.95
N SER A 9 3.11 -7.35 -0.15
CA SER A 9 4.13 -8.29 -0.62
C SER A 9 5.45 -7.60 -0.98
N ALA A 10 5.40 -6.44 -1.66
CA ALA A 10 6.60 -5.67 -1.98
C ALA A 10 7.32 -5.16 -0.72
N LEU A 11 6.58 -4.60 0.25
CA LEU A 11 7.13 -4.15 1.53
C LEU A 11 7.79 -5.27 2.31
N THR A 12 7.15 -6.45 2.34
CA THR A 12 7.67 -7.62 3.04
C THR A 12 8.95 -8.13 2.37
N ALA A 13 8.98 -8.18 1.04
CA ALA A 13 10.16 -8.58 0.28
C ALA A 13 11.34 -7.62 0.49
N GLU A 14 11.07 -6.30 0.54
CA GLU A 14 12.11 -5.30 0.77
C GLU A 14 12.72 -5.41 2.18
N ILE A 15 11.88 -5.59 3.21
CA ILE A 15 12.36 -5.82 4.59
C ILE A 15 13.11 -7.15 4.69
N GLY A 16 12.62 -8.20 4.03
CA GLY A 16 13.30 -9.49 3.96
C GLY A 16 14.69 -9.38 3.32
N ASN A 17 14.82 -8.58 2.25
CA ASN A 17 16.10 -8.31 1.61
C ASN A 17 17.05 -7.50 2.50
N MET A 18 16.55 -6.48 3.20
CA MET A 18 17.34 -5.70 4.16
C MET A 18 17.83 -6.57 5.34
N LYS A 19 17.02 -7.56 5.76
CA LYS A 19 17.44 -8.54 6.77
C LYS A 19 18.49 -9.50 6.21
N SER A 20 18.30 -10.02 5.00
CA SER A 20 19.25 -10.97 4.38
C SER A 20 20.61 -10.35 4.07
N THR A 21 20.67 -9.03 3.88
CA THR A 21 21.90 -8.28 3.60
C THR A 21 22.49 -7.64 4.86
N GLU A 22 21.99 -7.99 6.05
CA GLU A 22 22.42 -7.49 7.37
C GLU A 22 22.36 -5.97 7.56
N GLN A 23 21.61 -5.25 6.72
CA GLN A 23 21.44 -3.80 6.84
C GLN A 23 20.72 -3.42 8.13
N LEU A 24 19.78 -4.26 8.59
CA LEU A 24 19.06 -4.05 9.85
C LEU A 24 19.98 -4.14 11.08
N SER A 25 20.83 -5.17 11.15
CA SER A 25 21.84 -5.32 12.21
C SER A 25 22.90 -4.20 12.15
N SER A 26 23.24 -3.76 10.94
CA SER A 26 24.19 -2.65 10.74
C SER A 26 23.65 -1.34 11.32
N LEU A 27 22.34 -1.09 11.22
CA LEU A 27 21.68 0.06 11.84
C LEU A 27 21.69 -0.03 13.38
N GLU A 28 21.45 -1.22 13.94
CA GLU A 28 21.52 -1.42 15.39
C GLU A 28 22.94 -1.21 15.94
N MET A 29 23.98 -1.64 15.20
CA MET A 29 25.39 -1.45 15.57
C MET A 29 25.79 0.02 15.70
N ILE A 30 25.18 0.92 14.92
CA ILE A 30 25.42 2.36 15.00
C ILE A 30 24.50 3.07 16.00
N GLY A 31 23.72 2.32 16.78
CA GLY A 31 22.80 2.85 17.81
C GLY A 31 21.48 3.41 17.25
N VAL A 32 21.12 3.09 16.01
CA VAL A 32 19.87 3.52 15.39
C VAL A 32 18.86 2.39 15.46
N ASP A 33 17.70 2.65 16.08
CA ASP A 33 16.61 1.67 16.14
C ASP A 33 15.95 1.49 14.75
N PRO A 34 16.13 0.33 14.10
CA PRO A 34 15.63 0.10 12.74
C PRO A 34 14.10 0.05 12.69
N LEU A 35 13.42 -0.29 13.79
CA LEU A 35 11.96 -0.38 13.83
C LEU A 35 11.34 1.01 13.67
N LYS A 36 11.89 1.99 14.39
CA LYS A 36 11.43 3.37 14.31
C LYS A 36 11.84 4.06 13.00
N TYR A 37 13.01 3.72 12.47
CA TYR A 37 13.54 4.39 11.28
C TYR A 37 12.99 3.85 9.96
N ILE A 38 12.72 2.54 9.88
CA ILE A 38 12.26 1.89 8.64
C ILE A 38 10.78 1.54 8.72
N VAL A 39 10.34 0.88 9.78
CA VAL A 39 8.98 0.32 9.85
C VAL A 39 7.93 1.41 10.11
N ALA A 40 8.18 2.31 11.07
CA ALA A 40 7.22 3.35 11.43
C ALA A 40 6.81 4.27 10.25
N PRO A 41 7.73 4.87 9.46
CA PRO A 41 7.33 5.71 8.32
C PRO A 41 6.56 4.93 7.24
N ARG A 42 6.93 3.67 6.99
CA ARG A 42 6.24 2.80 6.02
C ARG A 42 4.82 2.46 6.46
N LEU A 43 4.61 2.23 7.76
CA LEU A 43 3.31 1.94 8.33
C LEU A 43 2.37 3.16 8.22
N TRP A 44 2.88 4.35 8.53
CA TRP A 44 2.13 5.61 8.32
C TRP A 44 1.79 5.85 6.85
N ALA A 45 2.74 5.62 5.93
CA ALA A 45 2.48 5.73 4.50
C ALA A 45 1.38 4.76 4.04
N GLY A 46 1.38 3.52 4.54
CA GLY A 46 0.32 2.54 4.29
C GLY A 46 -1.04 2.99 4.84
N PHE A 47 -1.08 3.52 6.06
CA PHE A 47 -2.30 3.97 6.72
C PHE A 47 -2.96 5.15 6.00
N ILE A 48 -2.17 6.06 5.44
CA ILE A 48 -2.65 7.22 4.68
C ILE A 48 -3.03 6.83 3.25
N SER A 49 -2.24 5.98 2.60
CA SER A 49 -2.49 5.58 1.20
C SER A 49 -3.71 4.70 1.02
N LEU A 50 -4.01 3.82 1.99
CA LEU A 50 -5.18 2.92 1.95
C LEU A 50 -6.53 3.65 1.75
N PRO A 51 -6.91 4.65 2.58
CA PRO A 51 -8.19 5.35 2.43
C PRO A 51 -8.24 6.18 1.14
N ILE A 52 -7.12 6.78 0.73
CA ILE A 52 -7.04 7.53 -0.54
C ILE A 52 -7.31 6.61 -1.73
N LEU A 53 -6.67 5.44 -1.74
CA LEU A 53 -6.84 4.48 -2.83
C LEU A 53 -8.26 3.91 -2.88
N ALA A 54 -8.87 3.66 -1.72
CA ALA A 54 -10.26 3.20 -1.62
C ALA A 54 -11.24 4.26 -2.15
N MET A 55 -10.99 5.54 -1.89
CA MET A 55 -11.81 6.64 -2.40
C MET A 55 -11.76 6.71 -3.94
N ILE A 56 -10.56 6.63 -4.53
CA ILE A 56 -10.38 6.61 -5.98
C ILE A 56 -11.09 5.40 -6.60
N PHE A 57 -10.95 4.22 -5.99
CA PHE A 57 -11.60 3.00 -6.46
C PHE A 57 -13.13 3.11 -6.46
N SER A 58 -13.69 3.76 -5.44
CA SER A 58 -15.13 4.00 -5.33
C SER A 58 -15.64 4.96 -6.40
N VAL A 59 -14.91 6.04 -6.68
CA VAL A 59 -15.27 7.01 -7.73
C VAL A 59 -15.27 6.36 -9.11
N VAL A 60 -14.20 5.62 -9.44
CA VAL A 60 -14.11 4.91 -10.73
C VAL A 60 -15.19 3.83 -10.83
N GLY A 61 -15.48 3.13 -9.73
CA GLY A 61 -16.54 2.12 -9.68
C GLY A 61 -17.92 2.71 -9.96
N ILE A 62 -18.26 3.84 -9.34
CA ILE A 62 -19.53 4.54 -9.58
C ILE A 62 -19.61 5.04 -11.02
N TRP A 63 -18.53 5.65 -11.53
CA TRP A 63 -18.52 6.17 -12.89
C TRP A 63 -18.69 5.05 -13.93
N GLY A 64 -17.94 3.96 -13.79
CA GLY A 64 -18.09 2.79 -14.66
C GLY A 64 -19.48 2.15 -14.58
N ALA A 65 -20.05 2.05 -13.37
CA ALA A 65 -21.41 1.55 -13.20
C ALA A 65 -22.47 2.46 -13.86
N SER A 66 -22.34 3.78 -13.71
CA SER A 66 -23.25 4.75 -14.34
C SER A 66 -23.20 4.69 -15.86
N TRP A 67 -22.01 4.50 -16.44
CA TRP A 67 -21.83 4.37 -17.87
C TRP A 67 -22.54 3.14 -18.42
N VAL A 68 -22.40 1.99 -17.76
CA VAL A 68 -23.09 0.76 -18.19
C VAL A 68 -24.62 0.88 -17.99
N ALA A 69 -25.07 1.45 -16.88
CA ALA A 69 -26.50 1.55 -16.57
C ALA A 69 -27.26 2.45 -17.56
N ILE A 70 -26.67 3.59 -17.93
CA ILE A 70 -27.32 4.61 -18.77
C ILE A 70 -27.09 4.32 -20.26
N ASP A 71 -25.84 4.16 -20.69
CA ASP A 71 -25.53 4.07 -22.12
C ASP A 71 -25.85 2.69 -22.70
N TRP A 72 -25.69 1.63 -21.92
CA TRP A 72 -25.89 0.26 -22.42
C TRP A 72 -27.28 -0.28 -22.10
N LEU A 73 -27.72 -0.13 -20.85
CA LEU A 73 -28.99 -0.69 -20.40
C LEU A 73 -30.19 0.25 -20.62
N GLY A 74 -29.93 1.54 -20.89
CA GLY A 74 -30.97 2.54 -21.20
C GLY A 74 -31.89 2.85 -20.02
N VAL A 75 -31.44 2.65 -18.78
CA VAL A 75 -32.23 2.95 -17.58
C VAL A 75 -32.32 4.47 -17.44
N TYR A 76 -33.47 5.03 -17.79
CA TYR A 76 -33.90 6.40 -17.50
C TYR A 76 -34.98 6.39 -16.41
#